data_AF-A0A7S1M7U8-F1
#
_entry.id   AF-A0A7S1M7U8-F1
#
_cell.length_a   1.000
_cell.length_b   1.000
_cell.length_c   1.000
_cell.angle_alpha   90.00
_cell.angle_beta   90.00
_cell.angle_gamma   90.00
#
_symmetry.space_group_name_H-M   'P 1'
#
loop_
_entity.id
_entity.type
_entity.pdbx_description
1 polymer ?
#
loop_
_entity_poly.entity_id
_entity_poly.type
_entity_poly.pdbx_seq_one_letter_code
_entity_poly.pdbx_strand_id
1 'polypeptide(L)'
;ENGVEDDREALCLVDFGLAKPYPGSEPMDAGKGSAEWSSIRSADGGVRRPEDDLEALAWVLLYGLFGSLPWVPVLSAAYAEWSVDEHREAVLRQVKRMKVQLLDYVGTGCIAQQSGWDLGGLDWQRFAETPRDLYQFFRVCQTEVKPPQRPDYAALAALLGYDGSLTPMGAEQQDRRDWRKYVAPLI
;
A
#
# COMPACT_ATOMS: atom_id res chain seq x y z
N GLU A 1 2.59 30.50 -32.38
CA GLU A 1 2.10 30.13 -31.03
C GLU A 1 2.71 28.78 -30.70
N ASN A 2 3.63 28.75 -29.73
CA ASN A 2 4.35 27.53 -29.36
C ASN A 2 3.47 26.74 -28.38
N GLY A 3 2.87 25.66 -28.87
CA GLY A 3 2.21 24.67 -28.02
C GLY A 3 3.25 23.96 -27.19
N VAL A 4 3.32 24.31 -25.90
CA VAL A 4 4.03 23.51 -24.92
C VAL A 4 3.19 22.25 -24.74
N GLU A 5 3.63 21.14 -25.33
CA GLU A 5 3.13 19.82 -24.96
C GLU A 5 3.38 19.65 -23.46
N ASP A 6 2.29 19.66 -22.71
CA ASP A 6 2.25 19.40 -21.28
C ASP A 6 2.47 17.89 -21.11
N ASP A 7 3.72 17.44 -21.23
CA ASP A 7 4.21 16.09 -20.96
C ASP A 7 4.12 15.77 -19.46
N ARG A 8 2.96 16.00 -18.86
CA ARG A 8 2.67 15.51 -17.51
C ARG A 8 2.22 14.07 -17.65
N GLU A 9 3.09 13.18 -17.21
CA GLU A 9 2.74 11.80 -16.91
C GLU A 9 1.62 11.81 -15.86
N ALA A 10 0.38 11.63 -16.31
CA ALA A 10 -0.77 11.56 -15.43
C ALA A 10 -0.84 10.16 -14.79
N LEU A 11 -0.72 10.10 -13.46
CA LEU A 11 -0.94 8.86 -12.72
C LEU A 11 -2.44 8.58 -12.65
N CYS A 12 -2.87 7.41 -13.13
CA CYS A 12 -4.27 6.98 -13.09
C CYS A 12 -4.41 5.71 -12.24
N LEU A 13 -5.45 5.65 -11.40
CA LEU A 13 -5.89 4.40 -10.77
C LEU A 13 -6.71 3.58 -11.77
N VAL A 14 -6.40 2.30 -11.89
CA VAL A 14 -7.03 1.37 -12.84
C VAL A 14 -7.45 0.08 -12.13
N ASP A 15 -8.21 -0.76 -12.84
CA ASP A 15 -8.70 -2.06 -12.38
C ASP A 15 -9.56 -2.01 -11.09
N PHE A 16 -10.82 -1.63 -11.27
CA PHE A 16 -11.82 -1.61 -10.19
C PHE A 16 -12.52 -2.98 -9.99
N GLY A 17 -11.99 -4.08 -10.55
CA GLY A 17 -12.65 -5.39 -10.51
C GLY A 17 -12.83 -5.98 -9.11
N LEU A 18 -12.00 -5.55 -8.16
CA LEU A 18 -12.09 -5.93 -6.74
C LEU A 18 -12.63 -4.82 -5.83
N ALA A 19 -13.03 -3.67 -6.38
CA ALA A 19 -13.54 -2.56 -5.58
C ALA A 19 -14.83 -2.95 -4.84
N LYS A 20 -14.98 -2.46 -3.60
CA LYS A 20 -16.16 -2.72 -2.75
C LYS A 20 -16.68 -1.40 -2.16
N PRO A 21 -18.01 -1.27 -2.00
CA PRO A 21 -18.57 -0.10 -1.32
C PRO A 21 -18.19 -0.09 0.17
N TYR A 22 -17.92 1.10 0.72
CA TYR A 22 -17.67 1.29 2.14
C TYR A 22 -18.50 2.48 2.70
N PRO A 23 -19.22 2.30 3.83
CA PRO A 23 -19.31 1.08 4.65
C PRO A 23 -20.22 0.00 4.02
N GLY A 24 -20.15 -1.23 4.55
CA GLY A 24 -21.10 -2.31 4.22
C GLY A 24 -20.62 -3.36 3.23
N SER A 25 -19.31 -3.47 3.00
CA SER A 25 -18.73 -4.54 2.19
C SER A 25 -18.75 -5.90 2.90
N GLU A 26 -18.91 -6.95 2.11
CA GLU A 26 -18.74 -8.32 2.59
C GLU A 26 -17.27 -8.62 2.93
N PRO A 27 -17.00 -9.54 3.86
CA PRO A 27 -15.65 -10.04 4.10
C PRO A 27 -14.98 -10.56 2.82
N MET A 28 -13.68 -10.30 2.69
CA MET A 28 -12.87 -10.79 1.60
C MET A 28 -11.85 -11.82 2.11
N ASP A 29 -11.61 -12.86 1.31
CA ASP A 29 -10.56 -13.85 1.59
C ASP A 29 -9.17 -13.19 1.63
N ALA A 30 -8.29 -13.73 2.47
CA ALA A 30 -6.93 -13.22 2.66
C ALA A 30 -6.09 -13.26 1.37
N GLY A 31 -6.32 -14.26 0.52
CA GLY A 31 -5.61 -14.47 -0.74
C GLY A 31 -6.17 -13.71 -1.94
N LYS A 32 -7.16 -12.85 -1.75
CA LYS A 32 -7.68 -11.97 -2.81
C LYS A 32 -6.87 -10.67 -2.87
N GLY A 33 -6.50 -10.29 -4.09
CA GLY A 33 -5.62 -9.15 -4.36
C GLY A 33 -4.13 -9.54 -4.36
N SER A 34 -3.28 -8.57 -4.66
CA SER A 34 -1.82 -8.72 -4.67
C SER A 34 -1.27 -8.74 -3.24
N ALA A 35 -0.61 -9.83 -2.86
CA ALA A 35 -0.11 -10.02 -1.49
C ALA A 35 1.07 -9.10 -1.15
N GLU A 36 1.77 -8.57 -2.16
CA GLU A 36 2.85 -7.59 -2.02
C GLU A 36 2.31 -6.33 -1.35
N TRP A 37 1.12 -5.91 -1.76
CA TRP A 37 0.54 -4.61 -1.42
C TRP A 37 -0.53 -4.70 -0.33
N SER A 38 -1.00 -5.91 0.00
CA SER A 38 -2.03 -6.10 1.04
C SER A 38 -1.63 -5.49 2.39
N SER A 39 -2.57 -4.90 3.12
CA SER A 39 -2.29 -4.44 4.49
C SER A 39 -1.99 -5.63 5.42
N ILE A 40 -1.21 -5.40 6.47
CA ILE A 40 -0.92 -6.40 7.51
C ILE A 40 -2.20 -7.01 8.07
N ARG A 41 -3.21 -6.17 8.33
CA ARG A 41 -4.50 -6.61 8.86
C ARG A 41 -5.22 -7.53 7.88
N SER A 42 -5.16 -7.19 6.61
CA SER A 42 -5.92 -7.87 5.57
C SER A 42 -5.39 -9.24 5.18
N ALA A 43 -4.17 -9.58 5.59
CA ALA A 43 -3.60 -10.91 5.47
C ALA A 43 -4.33 -11.98 6.31
N ASP A 44 -5.20 -11.58 7.23
CA ASP A 44 -6.11 -12.49 7.96
C ASP A 44 -7.50 -12.59 7.28
N GLY A 45 -7.71 -11.91 6.15
CA GLY A 45 -9.00 -11.75 5.51
C GLY A 45 -9.91 -10.77 6.25
N GLY A 46 -11.22 -10.89 6.02
CA GLY A 46 -12.24 -10.07 6.68
C GLY A 46 -12.65 -8.83 5.89
N VAL A 47 -13.35 -7.90 6.54
CA VAL A 47 -13.86 -6.69 5.89
C VAL A 47 -12.73 -5.71 5.63
N ARG A 48 -12.46 -5.47 4.34
CA ARG A 48 -11.50 -4.46 3.88
C ARG A 48 -12.02 -3.07 4.20
N ARG A 49 -11.12 -2.19 4.62
CA ARG A 49 -11.43 -0.79 4.98
C ARG A 49 -10.50 0.16 4.22
N PRO A 50 -10.84 1.45 4.08
CA PRO A 50 -10.00 2.41 3.37
C PRO A 50 -8.56 2.51 3.91
N GLU A 51 -8.34 2.20 5.20
CA GLU A 51 -7.00 2.13 5.79
C GLU A 51 -6.13 1.04 5.16
N ASP A 52 -6.72 -0.06 4.65
CA ASP A 52 -5.96 -1.12 3.98
C ASP A 52 -5.40 -0.64 2.64
N ASP A 53 -6.18 0.14 1.90
CA ASP A 53 -5.77 0.72 0.61
C ASP A 53 -4.69 1.80 0.81
N LEU A 54 -4.79 2.57 1.90
CA LEU A 54 -3.76 3.53 2.28
C LEU A 54 -2.47 2.83 2.71
N GLU A 55 -2.54 1.74 3.48
CA GLU A 55 -1.35 0.94 3.80
C GLU A 55 -0.74 0.35 2.52
N ALA A 56 -1.55 -0.08 1.55
CA ALA A 56 -1.08 -0.54 0.25
C ALA A 56 -0.33 0.56 -0.52
N LEU A 57 -0.85 1.78 -0.53
CA LEU A 57 -0.16 2.94 -1.10
C LEU A 57 1.19 3.18 -0.41
N ALA A 58 1.26 3.07 0.91
CA ALA A 58 2.51 3.23 1.64
C ALA A 58 3.55 2.16 1.25
N TRP A 59 3.13 0.91 1.03
CA TRP A 59 4.01 -0.14 0.48
C TRP A 59 4.51 0.19 -0.93
N VAL A 60 3.66 0.75 -1.80
CA VAL A 60 4.06 1.20 -3.15
C VAL A 60 5.10 2.33 -3.08
N LEU A 61 4.89 3.32 -2.21
CA LEU A 61 5.85 4.41 -2.00
C LEU A 61 7.20 3.89 -1.49
N LEU A 62 7.16 2.97 -0.53
CA LEU A 62 8.37 2.35 0.01
C LEU A 62 9.11 1.53 -1.06
N TYR A 63 8.39 0.79 -1.90
CA TYR A 63 8.95 0.13 -3.07
C TYR A 63 9.58 1.13 -4.05
N GLY A 64 8.93 2.26 -4.31
CA GLY A 64 9.46 3.32 -5.18
C GLY A 64 10.79 3.90 -4.69
N LEU A 65 10.96 4.05 -3.37
CA LEU A 65 12.19 4.56 -2.76
C LEU A 65 13.36 3.56 -2.84
N PHE A 66 13.08 2.27 -2.64
CA PHE A 66 14.13 1.25 -2.44
C PHE A 66 14.24 0.23 -3.57
N GLY A 67 13.32 0.24 -4.53
CA GLY A 67 13.29 -0.64 -5.70
C GLY A 67 12.87 -2.09 -5.43
N SER A 68 12.84 -2.54 -4.17
CA SER A 68 12.34 -3.87 -3.82
C SER A 68 11.87 -3.95 -2.36
N LEU A 69 10.87 -4.80 -2.13
CA LEU A 69 10.37 -5.12 -0.79
C LEU A 69 10.77 -6.54 -0.39
N PRO A 70 10.99 -6.81 0.90
CA PRO A 70 11.66 -8.04 1.26
C PRO A 70 10.85 -9.32 1.07
N TRP A 71 9.53 -9.22 1.04
CA TRP A 71 8.63 -10.35 0.78
C TRP A 71 8.43 -10.64 -0.72
N VAL A 72 8.88 -9.77 -1.63
CA VAL A 72 8.70 -9.97 -3.08
C VAL A 72 9.33 -11.27 -3.58
N PRO A 73 10.57 -11.65 -3.19
CA PRO A 73 11.14 -12.94 -3.60
C PRO A 73 10.35 -14.14 -3.06
N VAL A 74 9.87 -14.05 -1.81
CA VAL A 74 9.04 -15.11 -1.18
C VAL A 74 7.74 -15.31 -1.95
N LEU A 75 7.05 -14.22 -2.29
CA LEU A 75 5.83 -14.25 -3.08
C LEU A 75 6.07 -14.75 -4.51
N SER A 76 7.16 -14.30 -5.14
CA SER A 76 7.53 -14.73 -6.50
C SER A 76 7.72 -16.24 -6.58
N ALA A 77 8.37 -16.85 -5.57
CA ALA A 77 8.51 -18.30 -5.49
C ALA A 77 7.16 -18.99 -5.22
N ALA A 78 6.35 -18.43 -4.32
CA ALA A 78 5.06 -18.98 -3.93
C ALA A 78 4.01 -18.94 -5.04
N TYR A 79 4.05 -17.95 -5.94
CA TYR A 79 3.05 -17.81 -7.00
C TYR A 79 3.01 -18.99 -7.97
N ALA A 80 4.09 -19.77 -8.08
CA ALA A 80 4.11 -21.01 -8.85
C ALA A 80 3.14 -22.07 -8.30
N GLU A 81 2.81 -22.01 -7.00
CA GLU A 81 1.98 -22.99 -6.29
C GLU A 81 0.75 -22.34 -5.62
N TRP A 82 0.35 -21.13 -6.06
CA TRP A 82 -0.67 -20.30 -5.39
C TRP A 82 -2.08 -20.91 -5.32
N SER A 83 -2.34 -21.96 -6.11
CA SER A 83 -3.60 -22.70 -6.11
C SER A 83 -3.78 -23.58 -4.88
N VAL A 84 -2.74 -23.85 -4.09
CA VAL A 84 -2.81 -24.65 -2.88
C VAL A 84 -3.11 -23.75 -1.69
N ASP A 85 -4.31 -23.87 -1.12
CA ASP A 85 -4.79 -22.96 -0.06
C ASP A 85 -3.88 -22.95 1.18
N GLU A 86 -3.45 -24.12 1.67
CA GLU A 86 -2.55 -24.21 2.83
C GLU A 86 -1.20 -23.52 2.58
N HIS A 87 -0.66 -23.66 1.37
CA HIS A 87 0.57 -23.00 0.95
C HIS A 87 0.37 -21.48 0.92
N ARG A 88 -0.72 -21.02 0.30
CA ARG A 88 -1.09 -19.60 0.22
C ARG A 88 -1.21 -18.99 1.62
N GLU A 89 -1.92 -19.64 2.54
CA GLU A 89 -2.08 -19.16 3.92
C GLU A 89 -0.75 -19.11 4.69
N ALA A 90 0.12 -20.10 4.50
CA ALA A 90 1.45 -20.10 5.12
C ALA A 90 2.29 -18.92 4.63
N VAL A 91 2.28 -18.66 3.32
CA VAL A 91 3.01 -17.55 2.70
C VAL A 91 2.42 -16.20 3.13
N LEU A 92 1.10 -16.02 3.14
CA LEU A 92 0.47 -14.78 3.61
C LEU A 92 0.83 -14.47 5.08
N ARG A 93 0.84 -15.49 5.95
CA ARG A 93 1.30 -15.33 7.34
C ARG A 93 2.78 -14.96 7.43
N GLN A 94 3.62 -15.51 6.56
CA GLN A 94 5.02 -15.13 6.49
C GLN A 94 5.17 -13.66 6.06
N VAL A 95 4.52 -13.24 4.96
CA VAL A 95 4.56 -11.86 4.46
C VAL A 95 4.04 -10.88 5.51
N LYS A 96 2.94 -11.20 6.19
CA LYS A 96 2.41 -10.38 7.30
C LYS A 96 3.46 -10.15 8.39
N ARG A 97 4.15 -11.22 8.83
CA ARG A 97 5.22 -11.11 9.83
C ARG A 97 6.35 -10.22 9.34
N MET A 98 6.78 -10.40 8.10
CA MET A 98 7.84 -9.59 7.48
C MET A 98 7.45 -8.10 7.40
N LYS A 99 6.20 -7.79 7.09
CA LYS A 99 5.67 -6.41 7.08
C LYS A 99 5.70 -5.76 8.46
N VAL A 100 5.23 -6.47 9.50
CA VAL A 100 5.28 -5.99 10.90
C VAL A 100 6.72 -5.72 11.32
N GLN A 101 7.58 -6.71 11.07
CA GLN A 101 9.00 -6.66 11.36
C GLN A 101 9.73 -5.50 10.68
N LEU A 102 9.42 -5.23 9.41
CA LEU A 102 9.97 -4.09 8.68
C LEU A 102 9.60 -2.77 9.36
N LEU A 103 8.34 -2.59 9.76
CA LEU A 103 7.89 -1.35 10.38
C LEU A 103 8.46 -1.15 11.78
N ASP A 104 8.59 -2.23 12.55
CA ASP A 104 9.28 -2.18 13.84
C ASP A 104 10.75 -1.76 13.66
N TYR A 105 11.42 -2.29 12.63
CA TYR A 105 12.78 -1.91 12.28
C TYR A 105 12.88 -0.43 11.87
N VAL A 106 12.02 0.02 10.95
CA VAL A 106 11.98 1.43 10.50
C VAL A 106 11.73 2.38 11.68
N GLY A 107 10.86 1.99 12.62
CA GLY A 107 10.51 2.82 13.78
C GLY A 107 11.58 2.88 14.87
N THR A 108 12.40 1.84 15.02
CA THR A 108 13.35 1.72 16.15
C THR A 108 14.82 1.76 15.73
N GLY A 109 15.11 1.57 14.44
CA GLY A 109 16.46 1.31 13.92
C GLY A 109 17.07 -0.01 14.41
N CYS A 110 16.32 -0.81 15.17
CA CYS A 110 16.79 -2.04 15.81
C CYS A 110 16.06 -3.25 15.21
N ILE A 111 16.80 -4.29 14.86
CA ILE A 111 16.21 -5.61 14.57
C ILE A 111 15.93 -6.25 15.93
N ALA A 112 14.68 -6.55 16.23
CA ALA A 112 14.36 -7.38 17.38
C ALA A 112 15.13 -8.71 17.25
N GLN A 113 15.94 -9.06 18.25
CA GLN A 113 16.79 -10.27 18.28
C GLN A 113 16.02 -11.61 18.22
N GLN A 114 14.74 -11.61 17.85
CA GLN A 114 13.95 -12.81 17.66
C GLN A 114 14.38 -13.53 16.36
N SER A 115 15.39 -14.38 16.53
CA SER A 115 15.67 -15.67 15.89
C SER A 115 15.30 -15.84 14.40
N GLY A 116 16.31 -16.05 13.56
CA GLY A 116 16.14 -16.78 12.28
C GLY A 116 15.85 -15.92 11.05
N TRP A 117 16.35 -14.69 11.01
CA TRP A 117 16.29 -13.84 9.83
C TRP A 117 17.29 -14.34 8.78
N ASP A 118 16.90 -15.31 7.97
CA ASP A 118 17.58 -15.60 6.71
C ASP A 118 16.64 -15.26 5.56
N LEU A 119 16.71 -13.99 5.14
CA LEU A 119 15.89 -13.43 4.05
C LEU A 119 16.73 -13.24 2.79
N GLY A 120 17.66 -14.18 2.55
CA GLY A 120 18.32 -14.33 1.26
C GLY A 120 19.19 -13.15 0.84
N GLY A 121 19.83 -12.46 1.79
CA GLY A 121 20.81 -11.41 1.48
C GLY A 121 20.24 -10.05 1.07
N LEU A 122 18.95 -9.79 1.31
CA LEU A 122 18.40 -8.43 1.19
C LEU A 122 19.10 -7.49 2.19
N ASP A 123 19.54 -6.32 1.71
CA ASP A 123 20.06 -5.26 2.56
C ASP A 123 18.91 -4.50 3.22
N TRP A 124 18.56 -4.92 4.43
CA TRP A 124 17.52 -4.26 5.20
C TRP A 124 17.96 -2.92 5.79
N GLN A 125 19.27 -2.67 5.89
CA GLN A 125 19.80 -1.48 6.54
C GLN A 125 19.36 -0.21 5.83
N ARG A 126 19.20 -0.28 4.50
CA ARG A 126 18.67 0.82 3.70
C ARG A 126 17.28 1.29 4.14
N PHE A 127 16.44 0.42 4.70
CA PHE A 127 15.10 0.85 5.16
C PHE A 127 15.16 1.74 6.41
N ALA A 128 16.29 1.80 7.13
CA ALA A 128 16.50 2.79 8.18
C ALA A 128 16.50 4.22 7.64
N GLU A 129 16.70 4.40 6.32
CA GLU A 129 16.62 5.69 5.61
C GLU A 129 15.19 6.07 5.22
N THR A 130 14.18 5.28 5.60
CA THR A 130 12.77 5.60 5.30
C THR A 130 12.41 6.97 5.86
N PRO A 131 11.85 7.88 5.05
CA PRO A 131 11.43 9.20 5.53
C PRO A 131 10.49 9.09 6.73
N ARG A 132 10.73 9.91 7.76
CA ARG A 132 9.95 9.91 9.00
C ARG A 132 8.46 10.06 8.73
N ASP A 133 8.09 10.93 7.79
CA ASP A 133 6.69 11.23 7.51
C ASP A 133 5.99 10.06 6.81
N LEU A 134 6.70 9.30 5.96
CA LEU A 134 6.21 8.05 5.39
C LEU A 134 6.03 6.97 6.47
N TYR A 135 6.96 6.87 7.42
CA TYR A 135 6.78 5.97 8.57
C TYR A 135 5.57 6.38 9.42
N GLN A 136 5.38 7.67 9.68
CA GLN A 136 4.19 8.16 10.40
C GLN A 136 2.90 7.86 9.63
N PHE A 137 2.92 7.99 8.30
CA PHE A 137 1.80 7.61 7.43
C PHE A 137 1.42 6.13 7.64
N PHE A 138 2.39 5.20 7.65
CA PHE A 138 2.13 3.78 7.98
C PHE A 138 1.46 3.62 9.35
N ARG A 139 1.95 4.33 10.38
CA ARG A 139 1.41 4.23 11.74
C ARG A 139 -0.03 4.73 11.84
N VAL A 140 -0.38 5.79 11.12
CA VAL A 140 -1.76 6.29 11.06
C VAL A 140 -2.66 5.25 10.37
N CYS A 141 -2.22 4.66 9.26
CA CYS A 141 -2.99 3.61 8.55
C CYS A 141 -3.26 2.37 9.43
N GLN A 142 -2.35 2.05 10.36
CA GLN A 142 -2.51 0.92 11.27
C GLN A 142 -3.36 1.22 12.52
N THR A 143 -3.71 2.47 12.75
CA THR A 143 -4.46 2.86 13.94
C THR A 143 -5.91 2.45 13.79
N GLU A 144 -6.34 1.46 14.59
CA GLU A 144 -7.74 1.03 14.59
C GLU A 144 -8.62 2.06 15.32
N VAL A 145 -9.51 2.72 14.55
CA VAL A 145 -10.53 3.61 15.10
C VAL A 145 -11.79 2.81 15.45
N LYS A 146 -12.30 2.95 16.68
CA LYS A 146 -13.54 2.33 17.16
C LYS A 146 -14.53 3.40 17.62
N PRO A 147 -15.73 3.53 17.00
CA PRO A 147 -16.21 2.75 15.83
C PRO A 147 -15.41 3.08 14.55
N PRO A 148 -15.45 2.21 13.51
CA PRO A 148 -14.80 2.51 12.24
C PRO A 148 -15.26 3.86 11.67
N GLN A 149 -14.29 4.68 11.26
CA GLN A 149 -14.52 5.98 10.65
C GLN A 149 -13.80 6.05 9.30
N ARG A 150 -13.98 7.14 8.55
CA ARG A 150 -13.15 7.39 7.38
C ARG A 150 -11.80 7.97 7.84
N PRO A 151 -10.68 7.60 7.20
CA PRO A 151 -9.39 8.23 7.46
C PRO A 151 -9.43 9.74 7.24
N ASP A 152 -8.63 10.48 8.00
CA ASP A 152 -8.36 11.89 7.73
C ASP A 152 -7.37 12.00 6.56
N TYR A 153 -7.90 11.97 5.34
CA TYR A 153 -7.10 12.03 4.13
C TYR A 153 -6.29 13.32 4.02
N ALA A 154 -6.75 14.44 4.61
CA ALA A 154 -6.02 15.69 4.58
C ALA A 154 -4.76 15.61 5.45
N ALA A 155 -4.89 15.08 6.67
CA ALA A 155 -3.75 14.84 7.55
C ALA A 155 -2.75 13.83 6.94
N LEU A 156 -3.25 12.75 6.34
CA LEU A 156 -2.44 11.76 5.66
C LEU A 156 -1.69 12.33 4.45
N ALA A 157 -2.35 13.16 3.63
CA ALA A 157 -1.70 13.83 2.51
C ALA A 157 -0.61 14.79 3.00
N ALA A 158 -0.85 15.53 4.09
CA ALA A 158 0.15 16.42 4.67
C ALA A 158 1.43 15.69 5.10
N LEU A 159 1.31 14.45 5.62
CA LEU A 159 2.49 13.58 5.90
C LEU A 159 3.26 13.22 4.63
N LEU A 160 2.64 13.26 3.45
CA LEU A 160 3.32 13.01 2.18
C LEU A 160 3.82 14.30 1.51
N GLY A 161 3.87 15.41 2.25
CA GLY A 161 4.37 16.70 1.77
C GLY A 161 3.35 17.50 0.96
N TYR A 162 2.07 17.12 1.00
CA TYR A 162 1.03 17.88 0.34
C TYR A 162 0.76 19.21 1.06
N ASP A 163 0.81 20.31 0.32
CA ASP A 163 0.79 21.69 0.84
C ASP A 163 -0.62 22.30 0.97
N GLY A 164 -1.68 21.55 0.62
CA GLY A 164 -3.05 22.05 0.69
C GLY A 164 -3.52 22.85 -0.52
N SER A 165 -2.71 22.97 -1.57
CA SER A 165 -3.04 23.74 -2.78
C SER A 165 -4.23 23.19 -3.59
N LEU A 166 -4.54 21.91 -3.46
CA LEU A 166 -5.58 21.15 -4.15
C LEU A 166 -6.68 20.60 -3.19
N THR A 167 -7.76 21.35 -2.99
CA THR A 167 -8.90 20.86 -2.17
C THR A 167 -9.39 19.48 -2.62
N PRO A 168 -9.98 18.61 -1.77
CA PRO A 168 -10.50 17.31 -2.20
C PRO A 168 -11.47 17.40 -3.39
N MET A 169 -12.33 18.43 -3.41
CA MET A 169 -13.22 18.71 -4.54
C MET A 169 -12.44 19.15 -5.79
N GLY A 170 -11.36 19.91 -5.61
CA GLY A 170 -10.43 20.28 -6.68
C GLY A 170 -9.70 19.07 -7.25
N ALA A 171 -9.25 18.14 -6.40
CA ALA A 171 -8.64 16.88 -6.81
C ALA A 171 -9.64 16.01 -7.60
N GLU A 172 -10.86 15.82 -7.09
CA GLU A 172 -11.89 15.04 -7.80
C GLU A 172 -12.27 15.68 -9.15
N GLN A 173 -12.38 17.01 -9.21
CA GLN A 173 -12.63 17.71 -10.48
C GLN A 173 -11.45 17.58 -11.44
N GLN A 174 -10.22 17.62 -10.95
CA GLN A 174 -9.02 17.44 -11.75
C GLN A 174 -8.95 16.00 -12.30
N ASP A 175 -9.12 14.99 -11.45
CA ASP A 175 -9.21 13.58 -11.85
C ASP A 175 -10.30 13.36 -12.89
N ARG A 176 -11.48 13.97 -12.71
CA ARG A 176 -12.57 13.87 -13.69
C ARG A 176 -12.22 14.52 -15.03
N ARG A 177 -11.47 15.63 -15.02
CA ARG A 177 -10.97 16.27 -16.25
C ARG A 177 -9.93 15.39 -16.94
N ASP A 178 -8.99 14.85 -16.18
CA ASP A 178 -7.91 14.01 -16.68
C ASP A 178 -8.46 12.68 -17.22
N TRP A 179 -9.40 12.05 -16.51
CA TRP A 179 -10.12 10.86 -16.99
C TRP A 179 -10.82 11.12 -18.33
N ARG A 180 -11.54 12.25 -18.45
CA ARG A 180 -12.21 12.62 -19.72
C ARG A 180 -11.22 12.89 -20.85
N LYS A 181 -10.05 13.45 -20.54
CA LYS A 181 -9.03 13.81 -21.52
C LYS A 181 -8.22 12.59 -21.99
N TYR A 182 -7.83 11.71 -21.07
CA TYR A 182 -6.85 10.67 -21.33
C TYR A 182 -7.42 9.25 -21.34
N VAL A 183 -8.49 8.97 -20.59
CA VAL A 183 -9.02 7.61 -20.44
C VAL A 183 -10.28 7.40 -21.29
N ALA A 184 -11.25 8.31 -21.21
CA ALA A 184 -12.52 8.19 -21.93
C ALA A 184 -12.38 7.99 -23.45
N PRO A 185 -11.41 8.60 -24.16
CA PRO A 185 -11.23 8.37 -25.59
C PRO A 185 -10.67 6.98 -25.96
N LEU A 186 -10.19 6.21 -24.98
CA LEU A 186 -9.59 4.89 -25.18
C LEU A 186 -10.58 3.73 -24.93
N ILE A 187 -11.80 4.03 -24.45
CA ILE A 187 -12.88 3.09 -24.16
C ILE A 187 -13.97 3.21 -25.24
#